data_AF-A0AAD5NX80-F1
#
_entry.id   AF-A0AAD5NX80-F1
#
_cell.length_a   1.000
_cell.length_b   1.000
_cell.length_c   1.000
_cell.angle_alpha   90.00
_cell.angle_beta   90.00
_cell.angle_gamma   90.00
#
_symmetry.space_group_name_H-M   'P 1'
#
loop_
_entity.id
_entity.type
_entity.pdbx_description
1 polymer ?
#
loop_
_entity_poly.entity_id
_entity_poly.type
_entity_poly.pdbx_seq_one_letter_code
_entity_poly.pdbx_strand_id
1 'polypeptide(L)'
;MYCPLLESFSLKKCWNIHERLDISRTNLRLKNLVVDRCNFLSGLVKIQAPNLRFFKYSGKAARFYFQSRLTYMQEAELDFGQQSEFSGVADLLYDLLDQLFSVRVLTVCSFLLQDDVPPFELDPEEFWTNNFIVHRCIKTSLKVVEVLGFQGTGNEILKLQYLISFGSVLGEVDLYLSEEDDGYGGNSENTCK
;
A
#
# COMPACT_ATOMS: atom_id res chain seq x y z
N MET A 1 -1.87 -0.21 30.10
CA MET A 1 -3.20 -0.84 29.96
C MET A 1 -3.18 -1.74 28.73
N TYR A 2 -3.73 -2.94 28.81
CA TYR A 2 -3.82 -3.90 27.69
C TYR A 2 -5.30 -4.07 27.34
N CYS A 3 -5.63 -4.05 26.05
CA CYS A 3 -7.00 -4.16 25.56
C CYS A 3 -7.19 -5.53 24.87
N PRO A 4 -7.36 -6.64 25.62
CA PRO A 4 -7.40 -8.00 25.09
C PRO A 4 -8.52 -8.29 24.10
N LEU A 5 -9.58 -7.47 24.12
CA LEU A 5 -10.79 -7.63 23.32
C LEU A 5 -10.85 -6.69 22.13
N LEU A 6 -9.79 -5.88 21.90
CA LEU A 6 -9.80 -4.86 20.86
C LEU A 6 -9.72 -5.51 19.47
N GLU A 7 -10.83 -5.46 18.72
CA GLU A 7 -10.91 -5.99 17.35
C GLU A 7 -10.72 -4.92 16.28
N SER A 8 -10.94 -3.64 16.62
CA SER A 8 -10.79 -2.50 15.70
C SER A 8 -10.05 -1.37 16.40
N PHE A 9 -9.07 -0.80 15.71
CA PHE A 9 -8.33 0.37 16.18
C PHE A 9 -8.20 1.39 15.04
N SER A 10 -8.55 2.64 15.32
CA SER A 10 -8.45 3.72 14.34
C SER A 10 -7.77 4.96 14.91
N LEU A 11 -6.77 5.45 14.21
CA LEU A 11 -6.20 6.79 14.39
C LEU A 11 -6.58 7.63 13.18
N LYS A 12 -7.15 8.82 13.41
CA LYS A 12 -7.57 9.71 12.33
C LYS A 12 -7.07 11.12 12.60
N LYS A 13 -6.52 11.77 11.57
CA LYS A 13 -6.10 13.18 11.60
C LYS A 13 -5.10 13.45 12.73
N CYS A 14 -4.09 12.60 12.88
CA CYS A 14 -3.05 12.74 13.91
C CYS A 14 -1.76 13.33 13.33
N TRP A 15 -1.25 14.42 13.91
CA TRP A 15 -0.15 15.20 13.36
C TRP A 15 0.99 15.33 14.37
N ASN A 16 2.22 15.50 13.89
CA ASN A 16 3.42 15.77 14.70
C ASN A 16 3.67 14.71 15.79
N ILE A 17 3.31 13.45 15.56
CA ILE A 17 3.68 12.38 16.48
C ILE A 17 5.18 12.11 16.28
N HIS A 18 5.96 12.53 17.27
CA HIS A 18 7.43 12.41 17.25
C HIS A 18 7.87 10.94 17.35
N GLU A 19 7.01 10.10 17.91
CA GLU A 19 7.26 8.67 18.07
C GLU A 19 6.70 7.84 16.91
N ARG A 20 7.26 6.63 16.75
CA ARG A 20 6.77 5.62 15.82
C ARG A 20 5.40 5.08 16.23
N LEU A 21 4.58 4.66 15.27
CA LEU A 21 3.42 3.82 15.57
C LEU A 21 3.92 2.40 15.91
N ASP A 22 3.74 2.00 17.16
CA ASP A 22 4.17 0.68 17.64
C ASP A 22 2.98 -0.11 18.20
N ILE A 23 2.45 -1.02 17.38
CA ILE A 23 1.43 -2.00 17.75
C ILE A 23 2.12 -3.37 17.92
N SER A 24 3.24 -3.43 18.65
CA SER A 24 3.98 -4.69 18.89
C SER A 24 3.51 -5.49 20.11
N ARG A 25 2.71 -4.89 21.02
CA ARG A 25 2.12 -5.69 22.09
C ARG A 25 1.08 -6.62 21.49
N THR A 26 1.17 -7.91 21.81
CA THR A 26 0.39 -9.02 21.25
C THR A 26 -1.12 -8.74 21.29
N ASN A 27 -1.64 -8.00 20.33
CA ASN A 27 -3.07 -7.77 20.20
C ASN A 27 -3.63 -8.85 19.28
N LEU A 28 -3.81 -10.03 19.85
CA LEU A 28 -4.18 -11.24 19.12
C LEU A 28 -5.58 -11.15 18.50
N ARG A 29 -6.40 -10.15 18.83
CA ARG A 29 -7.78 -10.05 18.31
C ARG A 29 -8.00 -8.91 17.31
N LEU A 30 -7.00 -8.05 17.10
CA LEU A 30 -7.14 -6.93 16.18
C LEU A 30 -7.36 -7.45 14.75
N LYS A 31 -8.51 -7.10 14.17
CA LYS A 31 -8.93 -7.45 12.81
C LYS A 31 -8.88 -6.24 11.88
N ASN A 32 -9.11 -5.05 12.40
CA ASN A 32 -9.16 -3.82 11.62
C ASN A 32 -8.20 -2.78 12.19
N LEU A 33 -7.31 -2.27 11.36
CA LEU A 33 -6.39 -1.18 11.70
C LEU A 33 -6.55 -0.06 10.68
N VAL A 34 -6.97 1.11 11.16
CA VAL A 34 -7.11 2.31 10.34
C VAL A 34 -6.16 3.38 10.86
N VAL A 35 -5.29 3.86 9.99
CA VAL A 35 -4.44 5.02 10.23
C VAL A 35 -4.74 5.99 9.09
N ASP A 36 -5.55 7.01 9.34
CA ASP A 36 -6.11 7.88 8.29
C ASP A 36 -5.64 9.32 8.49
N ARG A 37 -4.93 9.87 7.51
CA ARG A 37 -4.32 11.21 7.55
C ARG A 37 -3.47 11.39 8.81
N CYS A 38 -2.48 10.51 8.97
CA CYS A 38 -1.55 10.55 10.10
C CYS A 38 -0.11 10.79 9.63
N ASN A 39 0.66 11.55 10.40
CA ASN A 39 2.07 11.83 10.10
C ASN A 39 2.98 11.47 11.29
N PHE A 40 3.82 10.46 11.10
CA PHE A 40 4.81 9.99 12.07
C PHE A 40 6.20 10.43 11.63
N LEU A 41 6.90 11.20 12.47
CA LEU A 41 8.19 11.79 12.11
C LEU A 41 9.26 10.74 11.81
N SER A 42 9.23 9.59 12.50
CA SER A 42 10.20 8.51 12.27
C SER A 42 10.00 7.78 10.95
N GLY A 43 8.83 7.89 10.30
CA GLY A 43 8.51 7.12 9.08
C GLY A 43 8.51 5.60 9.28
N LEU A 44 8.36 5.12 10.52
CA LEU A 44 8.39 3.69 10.86
C LEU A 44 7.07 3.29 11.52
N VAL A 45 6.44 2.26 10.98
CA VAL A 45 5.20 1.67 11.51
C VAL A 45 5.46 0.19 11.80
N LYS A 46 5.35 -0.19 13.07
CA LYS A 46 5.56 -1.56 13.53
C LYS A 46 4.24 -2.18 13.98
N ILE A 47 3.86 -3.32 13.41
CA ILE A 47 2.57 -3.97 13.65
C ILE A 47 2.78 -5.46 13.98
N GLN A 48 2.23 -5.88 15.13
CA GLN A 48 2.10 -7.27 15.55
C GLN A 48 0.62 -7.59 15.80
N ALA A 49 -0.09 -7.84 14.70
CA ALA A 49 -1.52 -8.17 14.68
C ALA A 49 -1.73 -9.37 13.75
N PRO A 50 -1.50 -10.61 14.21
CA PRO A 50 -1.51 -11.79 13.33
C PRO A 50 -2.90 -12.07 12.73
N ASN A 51 -3.98 -11.61 13.36
CA ASN A 51 -5.36 -11.80 12.91
C ASN A 51 -5.91 -10.59 12.14
N LEU A 52 -5.05 -9.66 11.74
CA LEU A 52 -5.44 -8.48 10.97
C LEU A 52 -6.00 -8.91 9.62
N ARG A 53 -7.19 -8.39 9.30
CA ARG A 53 -7.93 -8.67 8.06
C ARG A 53 -7.98 -7.46 7.15
N PHE A 54 -8.16 -6.29 7.75
CA PHE A 54 -8.23 -5.02 7.05
C PHE A 54 -7.16 -4.07 7.59
N PHE A 55 -6.40 -3.47 6.68
CA PHE A 55 -5.41 -2.45 7.01
C PHE A 55 -5.56 -1.24 6.10
N LYS A 56 -5.68 -0.06 6.70
CA LYS A 56 -5.65 1.22 5.99
C LYS A 56 -4.56 2.10 6.54
N TYR A 57 -3.76 2.67 5.65
CA TYR A 57 -2.82 3.72 5.96
C TYR A 57 -2.97 4.88 4.97
N SER A 58 -3.21 6.08 5.50
CA SER A 58 -3.16 7.33 4.76
C SER A 58 -2.30 8.34 5.51
N GLY A 59 -1.38 8.99 4.80
CA GLY A 59 -0.50 10.02 5.35
C GLY A 59 0.93 9.98 4.82
N LYS A 60 1.91 10.43 5.62
CA LYS A 60 3.32 10.47 5.18
C LYS A 60 3.85 9.06 4.86
N ALA A 61 4.59 8.91 3.76
CA ALA A 61 5.28 7.67 3.41
C ALA A 61 6.00 7.06 4.61
N ALA A 62 5.77 5.77 4.87
CA ALA A 62 6.30 5.07 6.02
C ALA A 62 6.70 3.64 5.65
N ARG A 63 7.77 3.13 6.27
CA ARG A 63 8.15 1.72 6.18
C ARG A 63 7.40 0.90 7.20
N PHE A 64 6.80 -0.20 6.74
CA PHE A 64 6.02 -1.10 7.56
C PHE A 64 6.83 -2.33 7.95
N TYR A 65 6.80 -2.65 9.23
CA TYR A 65 7.40 -3.87 9.77
C TYR A 65 6.32 -4.71 10.43
N PHE A 66 5.91 -5.76 9.74
CA PHE A 66 4.97 -6.74 10.28
C PHE A 66 5.74 -7.87 10.95
N GLN A 67 5.62 -7.97 12.27
CA GLN A 67 6.45 -8.89 13.07
C GLN A 67 6.03 -10.37 12.93
N SER A 68 4.93 -10.63 12.22
CA SER A 68 4.44 -11.96 11.90
C SER A 68 3.88 -11.97 10.48
N ARG A 69 3.93 -13.13 9.82
CA ARG A 69 3.23 -13.34 8.56
C ARG A 69 1.73 -13.08 8.76
N LEU A 70 1.22 -12.01 8.15
CA LEU A 70 -0.18 -11.63 8.19
C LEU A 70 -1.02 -12.55 7.30
N THR A 71 -1.17 -13.82 7.67
CA THR A 71 -1.80 -14.84 6.80
C THR A 71 -3.29 -14.62 6.55
N TYR A 72 -3.93 -13.74 7.31
CA TYR A 72 -5.37 -13.50 7.27
C TYR A 72 -5.74 -12.14 6.69
N MET A 73 -4.77 -11.32 6.27
CA MET A 73 -5.05 -10.03 5.68
C MET A 73 -5.76 -10.22 4.34
N GLN A 74 -6.90 -9.58 4.18
CA GLN A 74 -7.75 -9.67 2.99
C GLN A 74 -7.66 -8.39 2.18
N GLU A 75 -7.62 -7.25 2.87
CA GLU A 75 -7.76 -5.93 2.26
C GLU A 75 -6.70 -4.99 2.83
N ALA A 76 -6.03 -4.26 1.93
CA ALA A 76 -5.06 -3.24 2.26
C ALA A 76 -5.31 -1.98 1.43
N GLU A 77 -5.44 -0.84 2.09
CA GLU A 77 -5.56 0.48 1.46
C GLU A 77 -4.36 1.35 1.85
N LEU A 78 -3.62 1.83 0.86
CA LEU A 78 -2.38 2.58 1.04
C LEU A 78 -2.39 3.87 0.23
N ASP A 79 -2.38 4.99 0.94
CA ASP A 79 -2.54 6.32 0.39
C ASP A 79 -1.47 7.25 0.96
N PHE A 80 -0.34 7.34 0.27
CA PHE A 80 0.78 8.15 0.74
C PHE A 80 0.72 9.55 0.16
N GLY A 81 0.80 10.56 1.03
CA GLY A 81 0.83 11.96 0.62
C GLY A 81 2.11 12.27 -0.17
N GLN A 82 1.96 13.08 -1.23
CA GLN A 82 3.03 13.50 -2.13
C GLN A 82 4.16 14.21 -1.35
N GLN A 83 5.41 13.74 -1.46
CA GLN A 83 6.58 14.41 -0.86
C GLN A 83 7.76 14.46 -1.82
N SER A 84 8.39 15.63 -1.88
CA SER A 84 9.55 15.98 -2.69
C SER A 84 10.91 15.57 -2.10
N GLU A 85 10.95 15.03 -0.86
CA GLU A 85 12.21 14.88 -0.10
C GLU A 85 12.51 13.46 0.39
N PHE A 86 11.79 12.44 -0.09
CA PHE A 86 12.08 11.05 0.29
C PHE A 86 12.95 10.35 -0.77
N SER A 87 14.25 10.66 -0.75
CA SER A 87 15.27 9.89 -1.47
C SER A 87 15.48 8.53 -0.79
N GLY A 88 14.71 7.51 -1.18
CA GLY A 88 14.89 6.14 -0.66
C GLY A 88 13.65 5.25 -0.65
N VAL A 89 12.67 5.57 -1.50
CA VAL A 89 11.34 4.93 -1.57
C VAL A 89 11.19 4.03 -2.81
N ALA A 90 12.22 3.94 -3.67
CA ALA A 90 12.19 3.13 -4.89
C ALA A 90 11.73 1.67 -4.68
N ASP A 91 11.84 1.15 -3.45
CA ASP A 91 11.43 -0.21 -3.06
C ASP A 91 10.13 -0.29 -2.24
N LEU A 92 9.45 0.81 -1.92
CA LEU A 92 8.33 0.81 -0.95
C LEU A 92 7.18 -0.08 -1.42
N LEU A 93 6.80 -0.01 -2.70
CA LEU A 93 5.77 -0.88 -3.27
C LEU A 93 6.19 -2.36 -3.17
N TYR A 94 7.44 -2.69 -3.45
CA TYR A 94 7.94 -4.06 -3.45
C TYR A 94 8.09 -4.63 -2.03
N ASP A 95 8.61 -3.83 -1.10
CA ASP A 95 8.63 -4.12 0.33
C ASP A 95 7.21 -4.39 0.85
N LEU A 96 6.25 -3.54 0.46
CA LEU A 96 4.84 -3.74 0.79
C LEU A 96 4.30 -5.04 0.19
N LEU A 97 4.54 -5.31 -1.09
CA LEU A 97 4.08 -6.54 -1.75
C LEU A 97 4.64 -7.81 -1.10
N ASP A 98 5.88 -7.78 -0.59
CA ASP A 98 6.45 -8.89 0.18
C ASP A 98 5.72 -9.10 1.51
N GLN A 99 5.42 -8.01 2.23
CA GLN A 99 4.74 -8.07 3.53
C GLN A 99 3.23 -8.42 3.40
N LEU A 100 2.59 -8.01 2.30
CA LEU A 100 1.16 -8.18 2.02
C LEU A 100 0.83 -9.50 1.31
N PHE A 101 1.60 -10.56 1.55
CA PHE A 101 1.54 -11.82 0.80
C PHE A 101 0.16 -12.52 0.73
N SER A 102 -0.79 -12.22 1.63
CA SER A 102 -2.12 -12.83 1.68
C SER A 102 -3.26 -11.95 1.16
N VAL A 103 -2.97 -10.67 0.87
CA VAL A 103 -3.95 -9.66 0.46
C VAL A 103 -4.65 -10.08 -0.83
N ARG A 104 -5.95 -9.81 -0.88
CA ARG A 104 -6.82 -10.10 -2.03
C ARG A 104 -7.26 -8.83 -2.74
N VAL A 105 -7.47 -7.75 -1.99
CA VAL A 105 -7.82 -6.43 -2.51
C VAL A 105 -6.76 -5.45 -2.06
N LEU A 106 -6.09 -4.83 -3.03
CA LEU A 106 -5.07 -3.81 -2.77
C LEU A 106 -5.52 -2.50 -3.42
N THR A 107 -5.77 -1.50 -2.59
CA THR A 107 -6.06 -0.13 -3.03
C THR A 107 -4.82 0.71 -2.80
N VAL A 108 -4.32 1.37 -3.84
CA VAL A 108 -3.11 2.20 -3.81
C VAL A 108 -3.34 3.55 -4.47
N CYS A 109 -2.75 4.61 -3.93
CA CYS A 109 -2.62 5.87 -4.67
C CYS A 109 -1.61 5.73 -5.83
N SER A 110 -1.89 6.37 -6.96
CA SER A 110 -1.04 6.43 -8.16
C SER A 110 0.38 6.89 -7.88
N PHE A 111 0.59 7.72 -6.86
CA PHE A 111 1.91 8.12 -6.37
C PHE A 111 2.85 6.93 -6.12
N LEU A 112 2.34 5.80 -5.59
CA LEU A 112 3.14 4.58 -5.39
C LEU A 112 3.64 3.95 -6.70
N LEU A 113 2.92 4.22 -7.78
CA LEU A 113 3.22 3.73 -9.10
C LEU A 113 4.10 4.69 -9.90
N GLN A 114 4.23 5.95 -9.48
CA GLN A 114 5.03 6.96 -10.19
C GLN A 114 6.55 6.84 -10.00
N ASP A 115 7.02 6.12 -8.96
CA ASP A 115 8.45 5.98 -8.67
C ASP A 115 9.30 5.66 -9.92
N ASP A 116 10.33 6.49 -10.15
CA ASP A 116 11.07 6.67 -11.42
C ASP A 116 11.97 5.50 -11.83
N VAL A 117 12.20 4.54 -10.94
CA VAL A 117 13.06 3.39 -11.22
C VAL A 117 12.28 2.13 -10.88
N PRO A 118 11.73 1.40 -11.87
CA PRO A 118 11.36 0.02 -11.64
C PRO A 118 12.62 -0.73 -11.13
N PRO A 119 12.51 -1.65 -10.15
CA PRO A 119 13.67 -2.35 -9.55
C PRO A 119 14.33 -3.33 -10.54
N PHE A 120 13.96 -3.23 -11.81
CA PHE A 120 14.48 -3.96 -12.94
C PHE A 120 14.39 -3.06 -14.17
N GLU A 121 15.37 -3.13 -15.05
CA GLU A 121 15.27 -2.53 -16.37
C GLU A 121 14.15 -3.24 -17.14
N LEU A 122 13.05 -2.52 -17.38
CA LEU A 122 12.00 -2.95 -18.27
C LEU A 122 12.43 -2.64 -19.70
N ASP A 123 13.26 -3.50 -20.26
CA ASP A 123 13.30 -3.63 -21.70
C ASP A 123 12.06 -4.43 -22.13
N PRO A 124 11.08 -3.85 -22.84
CA PRO A 124 9.90 -4.57 -23.31
C PRO A 124 10.23 -5.82 -24.15
N GLU A 125 11.39 -5.84 -24.82
CA GLU A 125 11.87 -6.98 -25.60
C GLU A 125 12.44 -8.09 -24.69
N GLU A 126 13.15 -7.74 -23.61
CA GLU A 126 13.72 -8.71 -22.66
C GLU A 126 12.80 -9.02 -21.46
N PHE A 127 11.71 -8.27 -21.30
CA PHE A 127 10.77 -8.40 -20.19
C PHE A 127 10.13 -9.80 -20.12
N TRP A 128 9.98 -10.46 -21.26
CA TRP A 128 9.42 -11.80 -21.30
C TRP A 128 10.46 -12.90 -21.03
N THR A 129 11.75 -12.55 -21.07
CA THR A 129 12.87 -13.50 -20.96
C THR A 129 13.66 -13.38 -19.66
N ASN A 130 13.51 -12.28 -18.93
CA ASN A 130 14.24 -12.04 -17.68
C ASN A 130 13.58 -12.70 -16.45
N ASN A 131 14.40 -13.20 -15.52
CA ASN A 131 13.95 -13.81 -14.27
C ASN A 131 13.60 -12.74 -13.24
N PHE A 132 12.40 -12.16 -13.34
CA PHE A 132 11.93 -11.17 -12.36
C PHE A 132 11.57 -11.82 -11.02
N ILE A 133 11.87 -11.10 -9.93
CA ILE A 133 11.28 -11.41 -8.62
C ILE A 133 9.79 -11.08 -8.72
N VAL A 134 8.97 -12.12 -8.68
CA VAL A 134 7.52 -11.96 -8.60
C VAL A 134 7.08 -12.26 -7.17
N HIS A 135 6.56 -11.25 -6.50
CA HIS A 135 6.07 -11.39 -5.13
C HIS A 135 4.94 -12.42 -5.06
N ARG A 136 4.92 -13.16 -3.95
CA ARG A 136 3.95 -14.24 -3.74
C ARG A 136 2.50 -13.74 -3.80
N CYS A 137 2.21 -12.53 -3.29
CA CYS A 137 0.85 -11.99 -3.31
C CYS A 137 0.28 -11.94 -4.72
N ILE A 138 1.05 -11.37 -5.66
CA ILE A 138 0.69 -11.24 -7.07
C ILE A 138 0.33 -12.61 -7.66
N LYS A 139 1.17 -13.62 -7.41
CA LYS A 139 0.98 -14.98 -7.96
C LYS A 139 -0.15 -15.79 -7.34
N THR A 140 -0.59 -15.49 -6.12
CA THR A 140 -1.34 -16.50 -5.34
C THR A 140 -2.55 -15.98 -4.57
N SER A 141 -2.64 -14.67 -4.32
CA SER A 141 -3.69 -14.12 -3.45
C SER A 141 -4.36 -12.87 -4.00
N LEU A 142 -3.64 -12.02 -4.72
CA LEU A 142 -4.14 -10.73 -5.20
C LEU A 142 -5.17 -10.90 -6.32
N LYS A 143 -6.42 -10.50 -6.04
CA LYS A 143 -7.57 -10.67 -6.94
C LYS A 143 -8.05 -9.35 -7.53
N VAL A 144 -7.95 -8.27 -6.78
CA VAL A 144 -8.41 -6.93 -7.16
C VAL A 144 -7.30 -5.94 -6.85
N VAL A 145 -7.02 -5.06 -7.80
CA VAL A 145 -6.15 -3.90 -7.62
C VAL A 145 -6.93 -2.64 -7.96
N GLU A 146 -6.99 -1.70 -7.03
CA GLU A 146 -7.62 -0.41 -7.22
C GLU A 146 -6.53 0.67 -7.19
N VAL A 147 -6.47 1.51 -8.22
CA VAL A 147 -5.53 2.62 -8.31
C VAL A 147 -6.27 3.95 -8.29
N LEU A 148 -6.06 4.73 -7.23
CA LEU A 148 -6.63 6.05 -7.06
C LEU A 148 -5.75 7.13 -7.71
N GLY A 149 -6.37 8.13 -8.35
CA GLY A 149 -5.65 9.25 -8.96
C GLY A 149 -4.74 8.86 -10.13
N PHE A 150 -5.08 7.81 -10.88
CA PHE A 150 -4.31 7.32 -12.03
C PHE A 150 -4.12 8.41 -13.08
N GLN A 151 -2.88 8.63 -13.52
CA GLN A 151 -2.51 9.67 -14.49
C GLN A 151 -2.13 9.10 -15.86
N GLY A 152 -1.89 7.80 -15.96
CA GLY A 152 -1.45 7.14 -17.18
C GLY A 152 0.01 7.43 -17.54
N THR A 153 0.86 7.70 -16.54
CA THR A 153 2.30 7.90 -16.80
C THR A 153 2.96 6.59 -17.25
N GLY A 154 4.14 6.69 -17.89
CA GLY A 154 4.89 5.50 -18.32
C GLY A 154 5.16 4.52 -17.17
N ASN A 155 5.58 5.02 -16.00
CA ASN A 155 5.87 4.19 -14.83
C ASN A 155 4.61 3.50 -14.29
N GLU A 156 3.49 4.22 -14.27
CA GLU A 156 2.20 3.66 -13.86
C GLU A 156 1.77 2.52 -14.77
N ILE A 157 1.84 2.72 -16.08
CA ILE A 157 1.48 1.71 -17.09
C ILE A 157 2.40 0.48 -16.97
N LEU A 158 3.70 0.69 -16.81
CA LEU A 158 4.69 -0.38 -16.68
C LEU A 158 4.44 -1.25 -15.43
N LYS A 159 4.15 -0.65 -14.27
CA LYS A 159 3.85 -1.38 -13.03
C LYS A 159 2.50 -2.11 -13.12
N LEU A 160 1.50 -1.52 -13.79
CA LEU A 160 0.25 -2.22 -14.09
C LEU A 160 0.48 -3.42 -15.00
N GLN A 161 1.28 -3.30 -16.05
CA GLN A 161 1.65 -4.41 -16.93
C GLN A 161 2.32 -5.55 -16.16
N TYR A 162 3.20 -5.22 -15.22
CA TYR A 162 3.81 -6.21 -14.32
C TYR A 162 2.74 -6.94 -13.48
N LEU A 163 1.83 -6.22 -12.82
CA LEU A 163 0.76 -6.82 -12.02
C LEU A 163 -0.14 -7.74 -12.86
N ILE A 164 -0.53 -7.29 -14.05
CA ILE A 164 -1.42 -8.03 -14.97
C ILE A 164 -0.72 -9.27 -15.54
N SER A 165 0.54 -9.14 -15.92
CA SER A 165 1.29 -10.23 -16.57
C SER A 165 1.61 -11.38 -15.61
N PHE A 166 1.84 -11.07 -14.33
CA PHE A 166 2.24 -12.05 -13.32
C PHE A 166 1.13 -12.45 -12.34
N GLY A 167 0.00 -11.73 -12.35
CA GLY A 167 -1.15 -11.93 -11.49
C GLY A 167 -2.04 -13.09 -11.94
N SER A 168 -1.64 -14.34 -11.70
CA SER A 168 -2.39 -15.52 -12.19
C SER A 168 -3.81 -15.68 -11.60
N VAL A 169 -4.10 -15.01 -10.48
CA VAL A 169 -5.41 -15.02 -9.82
C VAL A 169 -6.08 -13.63 -9.81
N LEU A 170 -5.46 -12.65 -10.47
CA LEU A 170 -5.98 -11.29 -10.61
C LEU A 170 -7.22 -11.34 -11.51
N GLY A 171 -8.37 -10.90 -11.00
CA GLY A 171 -9.64 -10.90 -11.71
C GLY A 171 -10.12 -9.50 -12.11
N GLU A 172 -9.65 -8.45 -11.42
CA GLU A 172 -10.15 -7.09 -11.58
C GLU A 172 -9.03 -6.07 -11.33
N VAL A 173 -9.01 -5.02 -12.15
CA VAL A 173 -8.12 -3.86 -12.02
C VAL A 173 -8.95 -2.61 -12.29
N ASP A 174 -9.15 -1.80 -11.26
CA ASP A 174 -9.93 -0.58 -11.32
C ASP A 174 -9.02 0.64 -11.27
N LEU A 175 -9.14 1.51 -12.28
CA LEU A 175 -8.36 2.72 -12.39
C LEU A 175 -9.29 3.93 -12.22
N TYR A 176 -9.05 4.70 -11.16
CA TYR A 176 -9.78 5.92 -10.87
C TYR A 176 -8.91 7.10 -11.28
N LEU A 177 -9.36 7.86 -12.27
CA LEU A 177 -8.60 8.98 -12.83
C LEU A 177 -8.46 10.12 -11.80
N SER A 178 -7.33 10.83 -11.83
CA SER A 178 -7.20 12.09 -11.09
C SER A 178 -8.19 13.11 -11.63
N GLU A 179 -8.96 13.75 -10.76
CA GLU A 179 -9.77 14.91 -11.15
C GLU A 179 -8.81 16.04 -11.59
N GLU A 180 -9.03 16.60 -12.77
CA GLU A 180 -8.40 17.86 -13.16
C GLU A 180 -8.98 18.93 -12.24
N ASP A 181 -8.15 19.60 -11.45
CA ASP A 181 -8.55 20.57 -10.43
C ASP A 181 -9.36 21.73 -11.06
N ASP A 182 -10.68 21.59 -11.12
CA ASP A 182 -11.63 22.57 -11.66
C ASP A 182 -12.15 23.54 -10.57
N GLY A 183 -11.43 23.61 -9.45
CA GLY A 183 -11.56 24.69 -8.45
C GLY A 183 -12.79 24.60 -7.55
N TYR A 184 -13.55 23.51 -7.60
CA TYR A 184 -14.66 23.25 -6.68
C TYR A 184 -14.32 22.08 -5.77
N GLY A 185 -14.20 22.36 -4.47
CA GLY A 185 -13.87 21.38 -3.43
C GLY A 185 -14.89 20.25 -3.32
N GLY A 186 -14.69 19.20 -4.12
CA GLY A 186 -15.28 17.89 -3.94
C GLY A 186 -14.50 17.10 -2.89
N ASN A 187 -15.19 16.49 -1.93
CA ASN A 187 -14.66 15.34 -1.22
C ASN A 187 -14.72 14.16 -2.19
N SER A 188 -13.71 14.02 -3.03
CA SER A 188 -13.59 12.90 -3.96
C SER A 188 -13.04 11.69 -3.20
N GLU A 189 -13.86 10.65 -3.05
CA GLU A 189 -13.41 9.35 -2.53
C GLU A 189 -12.39 8.68 -3.47
N ASN A 190 -12.25 9.20 -4.70
CA ASN A 190 -11.46 8.65 -5.80
C ASN A 190 -10.10 9.32 -6.02
N THR A 191 -9.74 10.30 -5.18
CA THR A 191 -8.45 11.00 -5.27
C THR A 191 -7.52 10.58 -4.12
N CYS A 192 -6.22 10.58 -4.39
CA CYS A 192 -5.19 10.49 -3.36
C CYS A 192 -5.34 11.62 -2.33
N LYS A 193 -4.98 11.38 -1.06
CA LYS A 193 -5.19 12.35 0.04
C LYS A 193 -3.92 12.95 0.63
#